data_AF-A0A2L2X8R2-F1
#
_entry.id   AF-A0A2L2X8R2-F1
#
_cell.length_a   1.000
_cell.length_b   1.000
_cell.length_c   1.000
_cell.angle_alpha   90.00
_cell.angle_beta   90.00
_cell.angle_gamma   90.00
#
_symmetry.space_group_name_H-M   'P 1'
#
loop_
_entity.id
_entity.type
_entity.pdbx_description
1 polymer ?
#
loop_
_entity_poly.entity_id
_entity_poly.type
_entity_poly.pdbx_seq_one_letter_code
_entity_poly.pdbx_strand_id
1 'polypeptide(L)'
;MEPDEKLMRSIEEQIGISENAKKSFREEILIRLSSYARKNKKFDYKSHERLKEAVEKKLFTDLKDVVKITTSTKTPDAEQLKRMNEVSAKLMDEYGYCPICANELLKYVGSLLNR
;
A
#
# COMPACT_ATOMS: atom_id res chain seq x y z
N MET A 1 -10.73 -20.08 12.86
CA MET A 1 -10.79 -18.87 12.02
C MET A 1 -10.59 -19.33 10.60
N GLU A 2 -11.56 -19.08 9.72
CA GLU A 2 -11.43 -19.49 8.32
C GLU A 2 -10.43 -18.57 7.59
N PRO A 3 -9.65 -19.10 6.63
CA PRO A 3 -8.75 -18.27 5.82
C PRO A 3 -9.53 -17.23 5.00
N ASP A 4 -9.08 -15.98 5.01
CA ASP A 4 -9.63 -14.95 4.13
C ASP A 4 -9.06 -15.10 2.70
N GLU A 5 -9.71 -15.98 1.95
CA GLU A 5 -9.36 -16.28 0.57
C GLU A 5 -9.48 -15.06 -0.36
N LYS A 6 -10.43 -14.16 -0.09
CA LYS A 6 -10.63 -12.95 -0.88
C LYS A 6 -9.46 -11.99 -0.69
N LEU A 7 -9.04 -11.78 0.55
CA LEU A 7 -7.87 -10.97 0.87
C LEU A 7 -6.61 -11.57 0.22
N MET A 8 -6.39 -12.88 0.36
CA MET A 8 -5.24 -13.55 -0.24
C MET A 8 -5.20 -13.40 -1.77
N ARG A 9 -6.31 -13.59 -2.47
CA ARG A 9 -6.38 -13.35 -3.92
C ARG A 9 -6.06 -11.90 -4.27
N SER A 10 -6.64 -10.95 -3.54
CA SER A 10 -6.44 -9.52 -3.81
C SER A 10 -4.98 -9.08 -3.65
N ILE A 11 -4.20 -9.75 -2.79
CA ILE A 11 -2.75 -9.56 -2.63
C ILE A 11 -1.99 -10.19 -3.79
N GLU A 12 -2.29 -11.46 -4.10
CA GLU A 12 -1.65 -12.24 -5.17
C GLU A 12 -1.77 -11.55 -6.55
N GLU A 13 -2.92 -10.96 -6.83
CA GLU A 13 -3.19 -10.23 -8.08
C GLU A 13 -2.30 -8.98 -8.24
N GLN A 14 -1.83 -8.35 -7.16
CA GLN A 14 -0.98 -7.15 -7.23
C GLN A 14 0.38 -7.40 -7.88
N ILE A 15 0.84 -8.66 -7.85
CA ILE A 15 2.10 -9.09 -8.47
C ILE A 15 1.86 -10.01 -9.69
N GLY A 16 0.64 -9.99 -10.25
CA GLY A 16 0.30 -10.70 -11.47
C GLY A 16 0.19 -12.22 -11.31
N ILE A 17 -0.06 -12.74 -10.10
CA ILE A 17 -0.32 -14.17 -9.92
C ILE A 17 -1.71 -14.52 -10.48
N SER A 18 -1.71 -15.28 -11.57
CA SER A 18 -2.93 -15.79 -12.19
C SER A 18 -3.64 -16.80 -11.29
N GLU A 19 -4.92 -17.03 -11.57
CA GLU A 19 -5.75 -18.00 -10.83
C GLU A 19 -5.14 -19.40 -10.83
N ASN A 20 -4.51 -19.80 -11.93
CA ASN A 20 -3.84 -21.09 -12.07
C ASN A 20 -2.54 -21.17 -11.23
N ALA A 21 -1.88 -20.04 -11.01
CA ALA A 21 -0.62 -19.97 -10.28
C ALA A 21 -0.81 -19.75 -8.76
N LYS A 22 -2.03 -19.44 -8.29
CA LYS A 22 -2.32 -19.14 -6.88
C LYS A 22 -1.87 -20.25 -5.93
N LYS A 23 -2.12 -21.50 -6.33
CA LYS A 23 -1.81 -22.67 -5.49
C LYS A 23 -0.31 -22.83 -5.31
N SER A 24 0.44 -22.73 -6.40
CA SER A 24 1.91 -22.81 -6.39
C SER A 24 2.53 -21.68 -5.55
N PHE A 25 2.01 -20.45 -5.65
CA PHE A 25 2.50 -19.33 -4.85
C PHE A 25 2.25 -19.53 -3.34
N ARG A 26 1.08 -20.03 -2.95
CA ARG A 26 0.76 -20.32 -1.54
C ARG A 26 1.57 -21.48 -1.00
N GLU A 27 1.80 -22.51 -1.81
CA GLU A 27 2.67 -23.63 -1.47
C GLU A 27 4.11 -23.16 -1.22
N GLU A 28 4.64 -22.25 -2.05
CA GLU A 28 5.95 -21.63 -1.85
C GLU A 28 6.05 -20.95 -0.47
N ILE A 29 5.03 -20.16 -0.10
CA ILE A 29 4.97 -19.49 1.21
C ILE A 29 4.89 -20.53 2.34
N LEU A 30 4.07 -21.57 2.21
CA LEU A 30 3.93 -22.64 3.19
C LEU A 30 5.23 -23.41 3.42
N ILE A 31 6.02 -23.64 2.36
CA ILE A 31 7.34 -24.27 2.46
C ILE A 31 8.28 -23.40 3.29
N ARG A 32 8.31 -22.08 3.06
CA ARG A 32 9.12 -21.14 3.88
C ARG A 32 8.63 -21.11 5.32
N LEU A 33 7.32 -21.00 5.54
CA LEU A 33 6.71 -21.02 6.87
C LEU A 33 7.13 -22.27 7.64
N SER A 34 7.05 -23.44 7.00
CA SER A 34 7.44 -24.73 7.60
C SER A 34 8.92 -24.79 7.93
N SER A 35 9.78 -24.25 7.06
CA SER A 35 11.24 -24.16 7.31
C SER A 35 11.57 -23.28 8.51
N TYR A 36 10.86 -22.15 8.68
CA TYR A 36 11.03 -21.25 9.82
C TYR A 36 10.50 -21.87 11.12
N ALA A 37 9.34 -22.51 11.08
CA ALA A 37 8.75 -23.19 12.22
C ALA A 37 9.68 -24.28 12.78
N ARG A 38 10.29 -25.10 11.91
CA ARG A 38 11.29 -26.11 12.31
C ARG A 38 12.52 -25.53 12.99
N LYS A 39 12.84 -24.25 12.74
CA LYS A 39 13.97 -23.54 13.35
C LYS A 39 13.54 -22.70 14.57
N ASN A 40 12.32 -22.88 15.08
CA ASN A 40 11.72 -22.04 16.12
C ASN A 40 11.77 -20.53 15.79
N LYS A 41 11.73 -20.18 14.50
CA LYS A 41 11.67 -18.79 14.04
C LYS A 41 10.24 -18.42 13.67
N LYS A 42 9.83 -17.21 14.04
CA LYS A 42 8.57 -16.63 13.55
C LYS A 42 8.72 -16.26 12.08
N PHE A 43 7.69 -16.55 11.29
CA PHE A 43 7.61 -16.10 9.91
C PHE A 43 7.20 -14.63 9.86
N ASP A 44 7.93 -13.87 9.04
CA ASP A 44 7.60 -12.48 8.70
C ASP A 44 7.31 -12.43 7.20
N TYR A 45 6.25 -11.75 6.78
CA TYR A 45 5.92 -11.57 5.36
C TYR A 45 7.07 -10.89 4.60
N LYS A 46 7.86 -10.05 5.29
CA LYS A 46 9.07 -9.42 4.75
C LYS A 46 10.18 -10.40 4.39
N SER A 47 10.15 -11.61 4.93
CA SER A 47 11.14 -12.66 4.64
C SER A 47 10.93 -13.33 3.28
N HIS A 48 9.85 -12.97 2.57
CA HIS A 48 9.53 -13.46 1.24
C HIS A 48 9.31 -12.28 0.28
N GLU A 49 10.32 -11.98 -0.54
CA GLU A 49 10.33 -10.79 -1.42
C GLU A 49 9.04 -10.60 -2.22
N ARG A 50 8.55 -11.66 -2.88
CA ARG A 50 7.30 -11.55 -3.66
C ARG A 50 6.06 -11.28 -2.81
N LEU A 51 5.97 -11.88 -1.62
CA LEU A 51 4.84 -11.64 -0.71
C LEU A 51 4.90 -10.23 -0.14
N LYS A 52 6.11 -9.77 0.24
CA LYS A 52 6.35 -8.39 0.67
C LYS A 52 5.90 -7.39 -0.39
N GLU A 53 6.35 -7.56 -1.64
CA GLU A 53 5.95 -6.69 -2.75
C GLU A 53 4.43 -6.70 -2.98
N ALA A 54 3.81 -7.88 -2.92
CA ALA A 54 2.37 -8.03 -3.08
C ALA A 54 1.58 -7.27 -2.00
N VAL A 55 2.01 -7.39 -0.74
CA VAL A 55 1.41 -6.68 0.39
C VAL A 55 1.60 -5.17 0.27
N GLU A 56 2.80 -4.70 -0.07
CA GLU A 56 3.11 -3.28 -0.23
C GLU A 56 2.29 -2.66 -1.37
N LYS A 57 2.20 -3.34 -2.52
CA LYS A 57 1.35 -2.92 -3.62
C LYS A 57 -0.13 -2.91 -3.25
N LYS A 58 -0.61 -3.91 -2.50
CA LYS A 58 -2.00 -3.95 -2.04
C LYS A 58 -2.33 -2.76 -1.15
N LEU A 59 -1.47 -2.47 -0.18
CA LEU A 59 -1.61 -1.29 0.68
C LEU A 59 -1.64 0.00 -0.13
N PHE A 60 -0.77 0.13 -1.13
CA PHE A 60 -0.75 1.32 -1.98
C PHE A 60 -2.02 1.44 -2.84
N THR A 61 -2.50 0.33 -3.43
CA THR A 61 -3.74 0.29 -4.22
C THR A 61 -4.95 0.66 -3.36
N ASP A 62 -5.08 0.10 -2.16
CA ASP A 62 -6.20 0.39 -1.26
C ASP A 62 -6.19 1.85 -0.77
N LEU A 63 -4.99 2.44 -0.65
CA LEU A 63 -4.84 3.86 -0.32
C LEU A 63 -4.97 4.79 -1.54
N LYS A 64 -4.77 4.29 -2.77
CA LYS A 64 -4.79 5.11 -4.00
C LYS A 64 -6.11 5.87 -4.14
N ASP A 65 -7.24 5.22 -3.87
CA ASP A 65 -8.55 5.85 -3.98
C ASP A 65 -8.79 6.92 -2.91
N VAL A 66 -8.31 6.69 -1.69
CA VAL A 66 -8.38 7.69 -0.60
C VAL A 66 -7.56 8.93 -0.97
N VAL A 67 -6.34 8.74 -1.50
CA VAL A 67 -5.46 9.87 -1.82
C VAL A 67 -5.90 10.58 -3.12
N LYS A 68 -6.42 9.86 -4.12
CA LYS A 68 -6.95 10.43 -5.36
C LYS A 68 -8.16 11.33 -5.13
N ILE A 69 -9.04 10.96 -4.19
CA ILE A 69 -10.15 11.83 -3.78
C ILE A 69 -9.62 13.16 -3.23
N THR A 70 -8.51 13.18 -2.50
CA THR A 70 -7.93 14.42 -1.98
C THR A 70 -7.18 15.27 -3.01
N THR A 71 -6.75 14.73 -4.15
CA THR A 71 -5.82 15.42 -5.08
C THR A 71 -6.37 15.67 -6.49
N SER A 72 -7.68 15.52 -6.74
CA SER A 72 -8.24 15.75 -8.08
C SER A 72 -8.24 17.25 -8.43
N THR A 73 -7.50 17.62 -9.48
CA THR A 73 -6.93 18.97 -9.68
C THR A 73 -7.64 19.86 -10.70
N LYS A 74 -8.87 19.57 -11.15
CA LYS A 74 -9.51 20.50 -12.09
C LYS A 74 -10.13 21.72 -11.41
N THR A 75 -10.77 21.51 -10.27
CA THR A 75 -11.13 22.54 -9.29
C THR A 75 -11.34 21.79 -7.99
N PRO A 76 -10.43 21.85 -7.01
CA PRO A 76 -10.66 21.15 -5.75
C PRO A 76 -11.91 21.76 -5.11
N ASP A 77 -12.85 20.91 -4.72
CA ASP A 77 -14.01 21.34 -3.94
C ASP A 77 -13.55 21.86 -2.56
N ALA A 78 -14.45 22.52 -1.85
CA ALA A 78 -14.12 23.12 -0.54
C ALA A 78 -13.67 22.07 0.49
N GLU A 79 -14.11 20.81 0.37
CA GLU A 79 -13.74 19.73 1.26
C GLU A 79 -12.33 19.21 0.94
N GLN A 80 -11.99 19.06 -0.33
CA GLN A 80 -10.66 18.70 -0.82
C GLN A 80 -9.63 19.75 -0.41
N LEU A 81 -9.92 21.04 -0.59
CA LEU A 81 -9.06 22.14 -0.15
C LEU A 81 -8.81 22.09 1.36
N LYS A 82 -9.87 21.85 2.15
CA LYS A 82 -9.75 21.73 3.61
C LYS A 82 -8.83 20.58 3.99
N ARG A 83 -9.02 19.38 3.42
CA ARG A 83 -8.17 18.22 3.69
C ARG A 83 -6.72 18.43 3.26
N MET A 84 -6.48 19.04 2.10
CA MET A 84 -5.13 19.37 1.65
C MET A 84 -4.41 20.32 2.62
N ASN A 85 -5.14 21.33 3.13
CA ASN A 85 -4.61 22.25 4.13
C ASN A 85 -4.32 21.55 5.48
N GLU A 86 -5.20 20.64 5.93
CA GLU A 86 -4.97 19.84 7.15
C GLU A 86 -3.72 18.96 7.02
N VAL A 87 -3.53 18.29 5.88
CA VAL A 87 -2.35 17.46 5.63
C VAL A 87 -1.08 18.32 5.55
N SER A 88 -1.15 19.48 4.88
CA SER A 88 -0.04 20.41 4.80
C SER A 88 0.37 20.94 6.18
N ALA A 89 -0.61 21.31 7.02
CA ALA A 89 -0.38 21.71 8.41
C ALA A 89 0.31 20.59 9.20
N LYS A 90 -0.19 19.35 9.08
CA LYS A 90 0.41 18.19 9.75
C LYS A 90 1.87 17.94 9.31
N LEU A 91 2.16 18.06 8.01
CA LEU A 91 3.53 17.94 7.49
C LEU A 91 4.47 18.99 8.09
N MET A 92 3.99 20.22 8.29
CA MET A 92 4.77 21.28 8.92
C MET A 92 4.94 21.05 10.43
N ASP A 93 3.83 20.80 11.13
CA ASP A 93 3.78 20.79 12.60
C ASP A 93 4.39 19.51 13.20
N GLU A 94 4.15 18.34 12.59
CA GLU A 94 4.61 17.05 13.12
C GLU A 94 5.90 16.56 12.46
N TYR A 95 6.14 16.93 11.21
CA TYR A 95 7.26 16.39 10.42
C TYR A 95 8.29 17.44 9.99
N GLY A 96 8.11 18.72 10.38
CA GLY A 96 9.09 19.78 10.19
C GLY A 96 9.29 20.23 8.74
N TYR A 97 8.34 19.95 7.85
CA TYR A 97 8.42 20.41 6.46
C TYR A 97 8.25 21.93 6.38
N CYS A 98 8.92 22.56 5.42
CA CYS A 98 8.65 23.96 5.08
C CYS A 98 7.34 24.08 4.26
N PRO A 99 6.66 25.24 4.24
CA PRO A 99 5.40 25.41 3.50
C PRO A 99 5.50 25.06 2.00
N ILE A 100 6.63 25.41 1.38
CA ILE A 100 6.90 25.09 -0.03
C ILE A 100 7.10 23.58 -0.19
N CYS A 101 7.85 22.96 0.72
CA CYS A 101 8.20 21.55 0.72
C CYS A 101 6.95 20.66 0.86
N ALA A 102 6.05 21.00 1.80
CA ALA A 102 4.79 20.28 2.01
C ALA A 102 3.88 20.39 0.77
N ASN A 103 3.78 21.57 0.17
CA ASN A 103 2.99 21.78 -1.05
C ASN A 103 3.56 21.02 -2.26
N GLU A 104 4.88 21.03 -2.46
CA GLU A 104 5.52 20.29 -3.55
C GLU A 104 5.39 18.77 -3.36
N LEU A 105 5.50 18.28 -2.12
CA LEU A 105 5.25 16.86 -1.82
C LEU A 105 3.81 16.46 -2.15
N LEU A 106 2.82 17.26 -1.77
CA LEU A 106 1.42 17.01 -2.10
C LEU A 106 1.18 16.99 -3.61
N LYS A 107 1.78 17.91 -4.37
CA LYS A 107 1.71 17.91 -5.84
C LYS A 107 2.37 16.68 -6.45
N TYR A 108 3.55 16.30 -5.97
CA TYR A 108 4.28 15.14 -6.46
C TYR A 108 3.51 13.84 -6.22
N VAL A 109 2.99 13.64 -5.00
CA VAL A 109 2.12 12.52 -4.68
C VAL A 109 0.86 12.52 -5.55
N GLY A 110 0.20 13.68 -5.72
CA GLY A 110 -0.94 13.81 -6.63
C GLY A 110 -0.61 13.43 -8.08
N SER A 111 0.60 13.75 -8.56
CA SER A 111 1.06 13.39 -9.91
C SER A 111 1.30 11.88 -10.07
N LEU A 112 1.79 11.20 -9.03
CA LEU A 112 1.97 9.73 -9.01
C LEU A 112 0.63 8.99 -9.06
N LEU A 113 -0.43 9.60 -8.52
CA LEU A 113 -1.75 8.99 -8.40
C LEU A 113 -2.65 9.24 -9.63
N ASN A 114 -2.38 10.32 -10.37
CA ASN A 114 -3.01 10.63 -11.65
C ASN A 114 -2.42 9.84 -12.83
N ARG A 115 -1.46 8.94 -12.57
CA ARG A 115 -0.88 8.02 -13.55
C ARG A 115 -1.54 6.63 -13.50
#